data_AF-D6ZGF0-F1
#
_entry.id   AF-D6ZGF0-F1
#
_cell.length_a   1.000
_cell.length_b   1.000
_cell.length_c   1.000
_cell.angle_alpha   90.00
_cell.angle_beta   90.00
_cell.angle_gamma   90.00
#
_symmetry.space_group_name_H-M   'P 1'
#
loop_
_entity.id
_entity.type
_entity.pdbx_description
1 polymer ?
#
loop_
_entity_poly.entity_id
_entity_poly.type
_entity_poly.pdbx_seq_one_letter_code
_entity_poly.pdbx_strand_id
1 'polypeptide(L)'
;MYGSSCIYCKEPILADYSNEAVYGHNHPRRLSLEHLVPRSRGGTDSIENLRPCHLGCNSARGAKRRPPRPTVYDSHLFPAGFF
;
A
#
# COMPACT_ATOMS: atom_id res chain seq x y z
N MET A 1 12.31 -6.06 1.52
CA MET A 1 11.93 -4.89 2.32
C MET A 1 10.52 -4.47 1.92
N TYR A 2 9.54 -4.61 2.81
CA TYR A 2 8.16 -4.16 2.56
C TYR A 2 8.08 -2.63 2.73
N GLY A 3 7.19 -1.96 1.99
CA GLY A 3 6.84 -0.55 2.26
C GLY A 3 7.21 0.46 1.16
N SER A 4 8.26 0.22 0.38
CA SER A 4 8.77 1.21 -0.59
C SER A 4 8.36 0.96 -2.04
N SER A 5 7.64 -0.11 -2.36
CA SER A 5 7.22 -0.43 -3.73
C SER A 5 5.70 -0.55 -3.84
N CYS A 6 5.16 -0.04 -4.96
CA CYS A 6 3.74 -0.09 -5.24
C CYS A 6 3.28 -1.54 -5.49
N ILE A 7 2.15 -1.94 -4.87
CA ILE A 7 1.62 -3.29 -5.05
C ILE A 7 1.16 -3.61 -6.48
N TYR A 8 0.82 -2.61 -7.29
CA TYR A 8 0.35 -2.79 -8.68
C TYR A 8 1.48 -2.73 -9.70
N CYS A 9 2.12 -1.58 -9.88
CA CYS A 9 3.16 -1.40 -10.91
C CYS A 9 4.55 -1.90 -10.49
N LYS A 10 4.76 -2.26 -9.22
CA LYS A 10 6.04 -2.72 -8.66
C LYS A 10 7.18 -1.70 -8.65
N GLU A 11 6.96 -0.52 -9.19
CA GLU A 11 7.88 0.60 -9.11
C GLU A 11 7.98 1.17 -7.68
N PRO A 12 9.11 1.82 -7.34
CA PRO A 12 9.27 2.46 -6.04
C PRO A 12 8.29 3.62 -5.85
N ILE A 13 7.86 3.79 -4.60
CA ILE A 13 7.12 4.95 -4.11
C ILE A 13 8.15 5.90 -3.52
N LEU A 14 8.48 6.96 -4.26
CA LEU A 14 9.42 7.98 -3.80
C LEU A 14 8.72 8.95 -2.85
N ALA A 15 9.37 9.26 -1.73
CA ALA A 15 8.84 10.20 -0.75
C ALA A 15 8.64 11.60 -1.34
N ASP A 16 9.49 12.00 -2.29
CA ASP A 16 9.44 13.31 -2.96
C ASP A 16 8.06 13.59 -3.56
N TYR A 17 7.42 12.59 -4.19
CA TYR A 17 6.08 12.75 -4.76
C TYR A 17 4.98 12.95 -3.72
N SER A 18 5.26 12.72 -2.44
CA SER A 18 4.34 12.98 -1.33
C SER A 18 4.64 14.33 -0.65
N ASN A 19 5.67 15.06 -1.11
CA ASN A 19 5.95 16.41 -0.67
C ASN A 19 4.92 17.39 -1.25
N GLU A 20 4.04 17.87 -0.38
CA GLU A 20 2.97 18.80 -0.72
C GLU A 20 3.50 20.11 -1.31
N ALA A 21 4.60 20.65 -0.78
CA ALA A 21 5.15 21.93 -1.22
C ALA A 21 5.69 21.87 -2.67
N VAL A 22 6.04 20.67 -3.16
CA VAL A 22 6.63 20.49 -4.51
C VAL A 22 5.59 20.00 -5.52
N TYR A 23 4.79 18.98 -5.16
CA TYR A 23 3.89 18.31 -6.10
C TYR A 23 2.41 18.36 -5.69
N GLY A 24 2.08 18.98 -4.55
CA GLY A 24 0.73 19.01 -4.00
C GLY A 24 0.20 17.65 -3.54
N HIS A 25 -1.06 17.62 -3.10
CA HIS A 25 -1.68 16.41 -2.54
C HIS A 25 -2.14 15.37 -3.57
N ASN A 26 -2.19 15.73 -4.85
CA ASN A 26 -2.85 14.94 -5.90
C ASN A 26 -1.87 14.29 -6.88
N HIS A 27 -0.57 14.33 -6.62
CA HIS A 27 0.41 13.73 -7.51
C HIS A 27 0.14 12.22 -7.68
N PRO A 28 0.00 11.69 -8.92
CA PRO A 28 -0.44 10.30 -9.12
C PRO A 28 0.54 9.26 -8.56
N ARG A 29 1.83 9.61 -8.43
CA ARG A 29 2.87 8.72 -7.87
C ARG A 29 3.10 8.90 -6.36
N ARG A 30 2.29 9.69 -5.65
CA ARG A 30 2.41 9.82 -4.19
C ARG A 30 2.02 8.52 -3.48
N LEU A 31 2.46 8.36 -2.23
CA LEU A 31 2.05 7.25 -1.39
C LEU A 31 0.55 7.33 -1.07
N SER A 32 -0.13 6.20 -1.24
CA SER A 32 -1.48 5.93 -0.77
C SER A 32 -1.54 4.53 -0.15
N LEU A 33 -2.58 4.29 0.64
CA LEU A 33 -2.86 2.98 1.23
C LEU A 33 -3.97 2.31 0.46
N GLU A 34 -3.69 1.10 0.01
CA GLU A 34 -4.61 0.26 -0.72
C GLU A 34 -5.24 -0.78 0.21
N HIS A 35 -6.56 -0.89 0.19
CA HIS A 35 -7.29 -1.95 0.88
C HIS A 35 -7.42 -3.19 -0.03
N LEU A 36 -6.96 -4.36 0.42
CA LEU A 36 -7.08 -5.62 -0.31
C LEU A 36 -8.55 -6.04 -0.48
N VAL A 37 -9.32 -5.93 0.60
CA VAL A 37 -10.78 -5.92 0.60
C VAL A 37 -11.24 -4.47 0.68
N PRO A 38 -11.94 -3.93 -0.33
CA PRO A 38 -12.42 -2.55 -0.27
C PRO A 38 -13.32 -2.29 0.93
N ARG A 39 -13.26 -1.07 1.49
CA ARG A 39 -14.13 -0.64 2.62
C ARG A 39 -15.62 -0.83 2.32
N SER A 40 -16.07 -0.49 1.11
CA SER A 40 -17.46 -0.69 0.65
C SER A 40 -17.89 -2.16 0.58
N ARG A 41 -16.97 -3.10 0.77
CA ARG A 41 -17.18 -4.55 0.70
C ARG A 41 -16.84 -5.25 2.03
N GLY A 42 -16.74 -4.48 3.12
CA GLY A 42 -16.47 -4.98 4.47
C GLY A 42 -14.99 -5.08 4.85
N GLY A 43 -14.09 -4.43 4.09
CA GLY A 43 -12.68 -4.40 4.45
C GLY A 43 -12.37 -3.45 5.61
N THR A 44 -11.45 -3.85 6.49
CA THR A 44 -11.03 -3.09 7.67
C THR A 44 -9.80 -2.23 7.39
N ASP A 45 -9.50 -1.30 8.31
CA ASP A 45 -8.25 -0.53 8.29
C ASP A 45 -7.09 -1.25 9.01
N SER A 46 -7.22 -2.56 9.27
CA SER A 46 -6.17 -3.39 9.84
C SER A 46 -4.95 -3.44 8.91
N ILE A 47 -3.74 -3.44 9.48
CA ILE A 47 -2.48 -3.47 8.70
C ILE A 47 -2.42 -4.64 7.70
N GLU A 48 -3.04 -5.76 8.05
CA GLU A 48 -3.18 -6.97 7.23
C GLU A 48 -3.95 -6.73 5.92
N ASN A 49 -4.94 -5.82 5.95
CA ASN A 49 -5.75 -5.44 4.81
C ASN A 49 -5.14 -4.29 4.00
N LEU A 50 -4.07 -3.65 4.48
CA LEU A 50 -3.47 -2.46 3.88
C LEU A 50 -2.18 -2.79 3.13
N ARG A 51 -1.97 -2.15 1.98
CA ARG A 51 -0.75 -2.26 1.18
C ARG A 51 -0.30 -0.91 0.61
N PRO A 52 1.00 -0.64 0.52
CA PRO A 52 1.50 0.57 -0.11
C PRO A 52 1.21 0.58 -1.62
N CYS A 53 0.71 1.70 -2.11
CA CYS A 53 0.30 1.87 -3.50
C CYS A 53 0.46 3.33 -3.94
N HIS A 54 0.74 3.59 -5.22
CA HIS A 54 0.62 4.94 -5.76
C HIS A 54 -0.84 5.40 -5.78
N LEU A 55 -1.09 6.67 -5.50
CA LEU A 55 -2.46 7.24 -5.53
C LEU A 55 -3.16 6.95 -6.86
N GLY A 56 -2.51 7.20 -7.99
CA GLY A 56 -3.08 6.97 -9.33
C GLY A 56 -3.36 5.49 -9.60
N CYS A 57 -2.49 4.59 -9.16
CA CYS A 57 -2.72 3.14 -9.29
C CYS A 57 -3.92 2.67 -8.46
N ASN A 58 -4.04 3.19 -7.23
CA ASN A 58 -5.16 2.90 -6.34
C ASN A 58 -6.48 3.42 -6.94
N SER A 59 -6.50 4.68 -7.40
CA SER A 59 -7.66 5.29 -8.05
C SER A 59 -8.08 4.54 -9.32
N ALA A 60 -7.14 4.16 -10.18
CA ALA A 60 -7.41 3.40 -11.40
C ALA A 60 -7.99 2.01 -11.12
N ARG A 61 -7.71 1.42 -9.96
CA ARG A 61 -8.30 0.13 -9.55
C ARG A 61 -9.78 0.26 -9.20
N GLY A 62 -10.13 1.28 -8.41
CA GLY A 62 -11.47 1.42 -7.83
C GLY A 62 -11.82 0.28 -6.86
N ALA A 63 -13.09 -0.15 -6.85
CA ALA A 63 -13.62 -1.12 -5.87
C ALA A 63 -13.47 -2.61 -6.26
N LYS A 64 -12.52 -2.96 -7.12
CA LYS A 64 -12.30 -4.36 -7.54
C LYS A 64 -11.68 -5.17 -6.37
N ARG A 65 -12.30 -6.28 -5.97
CA ARG A 65 -11.76 -7.21 -4.95
C ARG A 65 -10.49 -7.87 -5.49
N ARG A 66 -9.44 -7.94 -4.66
CA ARG A 66 -8.28 -8.80 -4.92
C ARG A 66 -8.23 -9.88 -3.83
N PRO A 67 -7.92 -11.14 -4.16
CA PRO A 67 -7.62 -12.11 -3.12
C PRO A 67 -6.43 -11.61 -2.31
N PRO A 68 -6.46 -11.73 -0.97
CA PRO A 68 -5.31 -11.38 -0.15
C PRO A 68 -4.12 -12.22 -0.60
N ARG A 69 -2.99 -11.57 -0.90
CA ARG A 69 -1.72 -12.29 -1.06
C ARG A 69 -1.31 -12.71 0.36
N PRO A 70 -1.06 -14.00 0.64
CA PRO A 70 -0.71 -14.43 1.99
C PRO A 70 0.43 -13.55 2.52
N THR A 71 0.19 -12.87 3.64
CA THR A 71 1.27 -12.29 4.44
C THR A 71 1.96 -13.46 5.12
N VAL A 72 2.86 -14.12 4.41
CA VAL A 72 3.79 -15.02 5.06
C VAL A 72 4.64 -14.14 5.98
N TYR A 73 4.39 -14.25 7.28
CA TYR A 73 5.32 -13.76 8.27
C TYR A 73 6.63 -14.52 8.06
N ASP A 74 7.65 -13.83 7.57
CA ASP A 74 8.98 -14.38 7.45
C ASP A 74 9.68 -14.26 8.81
N SER A 75 9.63 -15.36 9.57
CA SER A 75 10.26 -15.48 10.89
C SER A 75 11.78 -15.31 10.84
N HIS A 76 12.41 -15.43 9.66
CA HIS A 76 13.85 -15.18 9.51
C HIS A 76 14.16 -13.69 9.37
N LEU A 77 13.22 -12.86 8.91
CA LEU A 77 13.40 -11.41 8.76
C LEU A 77 13.00 -10.62 10.02
N PHE A 78 12.08 -11.15 10.83
CA PHE A 78 11.61 -10.50 12.05
C PHE A 78 11.47 -11.54 13.18
N PRO A 79 12.56 -12.02 13.79
CA PRO A 79 12.48 -13.02 14.84
C PRO A 79 11.65 -12.49 16.02
N ALA A 80 10.76 -13.33 16.53
CA ALA A 80 9.94 -13.02 17.70
C ALA A 80 10.86 -12.74 18.90
N GLY A 81 10.74 -11.54 19.49
CA GLY A 81 11.60 -11.12 20.61
C GLY A 81 12.09 -9.67 20.56
N PHE A 82 11.75 -8.89 19.52
CA PHE A 82 11.96 -7.43 19.51
C PHE A 82 10.80 -6.68 20.19
N PHE A 83 10.62 -6.91 21.49
CA PHE A 83 9.89 -6.04 22.42
C PHE A 83 10.66 -5.99 23.74
#